data_AF-A0A2P2L4T8-F1
#
_entry.id   AF-A0A2P2L4T8-F1
#
_cell.length_a   1.000
_cell.length_b   1.000
_cell.length_c   1.000
_cell.angle_alpha   90.00
_cell.angle_beta   90.00
_cell.angle_gamma   90.00
#
_symmetry.space_group_name_H-M   'P 1'
#
loop_
_entity.id
_entity.type
_entity.pdbx_description
1 polymer ?
#
loop_
_entity_poly.entity_id
_entity_poly.type
_entity_poly.pdbx_seq_one_letter_code
_entity_poly.pdbx_strand_id
1 'polypeptide(L)'
;MWRSLWRSIDRFSLQHFKYVINELRAIKVVDRHNTDLVIDLLQSTVEIVTYGDRQDPRIFECFMEYQVLAEFVRILKISKSSRIEAQLLQYLSIMIQNMDSEYAICKQIIVC
;
A
#
# COMPACT_ATOMS: atom_id res chain seq x y z
N MET A 1 -14.94 -4.02 -14.91
CA MET A 1 -16.22 -4.26 -14.19
C MET A 1 -16.07 -4.31 -12.67
N TRP A 2 -14.87 -4.47 -12.09
CA TRP A 2 -14.72 -4.62 -10.64
C TRP A 2 -14.80 -3.28 -9.89
N ARG A 3 -14.43 -2.16 -10.53
CA ARG A 3 -14.46 -0.79 -9.96
C ARG A 3 -15.85 -0.31 -9.48
N SER A 4 -16.96 -0.90 -9.95
CA SER A 4 -18.32 -0.47 -9.57
C SER A 4 -18.85 -1.10 -8.28
N LEU A 5 -18.34 -2.27 -7.88
CA LEU A 5 -18.76 -2.94 -6.63
C LEU A 5 -18.18 -2.24 -5.37
N TRP A 6 -17.11 -1.45 -5.53
CA TRP A 6 -16.45 -0.73 -4.43
C TRP A 6 -17.10 0.60 -4.06
N ARG A 7 -18.20 1.01 -4.73
CA ARG A 7 -18.84 2.31 -4.48
C ARG A 7 -19.54 2.43 -3.11
N SER A 8 -19.83 1.32 -2.44
CA SER A 8 -20.47 1.32 -1.10
C SER A 8 -19.51 1.07 0.06
N ILE A 9 -18.30 0.57 -0.21
CA ILE A 9 -17.27 0.41 0.81
C ILE A 9 -16.54 1.74 0.92
N ASP A 10 -16.42 2.26 2.14
CA ASP A 10 -15.54 3.40 2.37
C ASP A 10 -14.11 3.00 2.00
N ARG A 11 -13.69 3.44 0.81
CA ARG A 11 -12.40 3.10 0.20
C ARG A 11 -11.21 3.58 1.02
N PHE A 12 -11.43 4.45 2.00
CA PHE A 12 -10.39 4.98 2.88
C PHE A 12 -10.53 4.51 4.32
N SER A 13 -11.36 3.50 4.56
CA SER A 13 -11.52 2.92 5.90
C SER A 13 -10.37 1.99 6.29
N LEU A 14 -10.09 1.92 7.59
CA LEU A 14 -9.15 0.97 8.19
C LEU A 14 -9.50 -0.49 7.83
N GLN A 15 -10.78 -0.84 7.77
CA GLN A 15 -11.21 -2.19 7.43
C GLN A 15 -10.86 -2.54 5.98
N HIS A 16 -11.10 -1.62 5.04
CA HIS A 16 -10.71 -1.82 3.66
C HIS A 16 -9.19 -1.91 3.52
N PHE A 17 -8.44 -1.11 4.27
CA PHE A 17 -6.98 -1.19 4.29
C PHE A 17 -6.46 -2.57 4.69
N LYS A 18 -6.98 -3.12 5.80
CA LYS A 18 -6.64 -4.48 6.26
C LYS A 18 -6.97 -5.53 5.21
N TYR A 19 -8.11 -5.40 4.52
CA TYR A 19 -8.47 -6.29 3.42
C TYR A 19 -7.44 -6.23 2.29
N VAL A 20 -7.13 -5.03 1.78
CA VAL A 20 -6.20 -4.83 0.65
C VAL A 20 -4.81 -5.39 0.96
N ILE A 21 -4.28 -5.13 2.15
CA ILE A 21 -2.96 -5.62 2.56
C ILE A 21 -2.95 -7.15 2.71
N ASN A 22 -4.01 -7.75 3.27
CA ASN A 22 -4.08 -9.21 3.38
C ASN A 22 -4.15 -9.90 2.01
N GLU A 23 -4.90 -9.34 1.06
CA GLU A 23 -4.91 -9.81 -0.32
C GLU A 23 -3.51 -9.72 -0.96
N LEU A 24 -2.82 -8.58 -0.78
CA LEU A 24 -1.46 -8.40 -1.30
C LEU A 24 -0.47 -9.43 -0.70
N ARG A 25 -0.59 -9.72 0.60
CA ARG A 25 0.24 -10.71 1.33
C ARG A 25 -0.01 -12.15 0.89
N ALA A 26 -1.23 -12.45 0.46
CA ALA A 26 -1.59 -13.77 -0.05
C ALA A 26 -0.91 -14.08 -1.39
N ILE A 27 -0.57 -13.06 -2.19
CA ILE A 27 0.09 -13.22 -3.49
C ILE A 27 1.55 -13.67 -3.29
N LYS A 28 1.85 -14.93 -3.65
CA LYS A 28 3.22 -15.49 -3.60
C LYS A 28 3.96 -15.45 -4.94
N VAL A 29 3.23 -15.35 -6.04
CA VAL A 29 3.77 -15.31 -7.41
C VAL A 29 3.01 -14.25 -8.20
N VAL A 30 3.74 -13.41 -8.94
CA VAL A 30 3.17 -12.43 -9.87
C VAL A 30 3.37 -12.95 -11.30
N ASP A 31 2.27 -13.03 -12.04
CA ASP A 31 2.26 -13.42 -13.45
C ASP A 31 1.30 -12.55 -14.27
N ARG A 32 1.20 -12.84 -15.56
CA ARG A 32 0.38 -12.06 -16.50
C ARG A 32 -1.12 -12.02 -16.17
N HIS A 33 -1.65 -13.00 -15.45
CA HIS A 33 -3.07 -13.11 -15.13
C HIS A 33 -3.45 -12.29 -13.91
N ASN A 34 -2.52 -12.08 -12.96
CA ASN A 34 -2.78 -11.33 -11.74
C ASN A 34 -2.08 -9.95 -11.70
N THR A 35 -1.35 -9.58 -12.75
CA THR A 35 -0.64 -8.29 -12.85
C THR A 35 -1.56 -7.10 -12.57
N ASP A 36 -2.74 -7.05 -13.19
CA ASP A 36 -3.66 -5.92 -12.99
C ASP A 36 -4.24 -5.87 -11.57
N LEU A 37 -4.50 -7.03 -10.96
CA LEU A 37 -4.92 -7.11 -9.56
C LEU A 37 -3.83 -6.58 -8.62
N VAL A 38 -2.57 -6.96 -8.84
CA VAL A 38 -1.45 -6.47 -8.04
C VAL A 38 -1.34 -4.95 -8.14
N ILE A 39 -1.44 -4.39 -9.35
CA ILE A 39 -1.41 -2.94 -9.57
C ILE A 39 -2.56 -2.25 -8.82
N ASP A 40 -3.79 -2.78 -8.94
CA ASP A 40 -4.96 -2.21 -8.27
C ASP A 40 -4.81 -2.26 -6.73
N LEU A 41 -4.27 -3.35 -6.15
CA LEU A 41 -4.02 -3.47 -4.71
C LEU A 41 -2.90 -2.52 -4.22
N LEU A 42 -1.82 -2.38 -4.98
CA LEU A 42 -0.73 -1.45 -4.68
C LEU A 42 -1.21 0.00 -4.73
N GLN A 43 -1.97 0.36 -5.75
CA GLN A 43 -2.56 1.69 -5.87
C GLN A 43 -3.52 1.97 -4.71
N SER A 44 -4.40 1.01 -4.38
CA SER A 44 -5.33 1.15 -3.26
C SER A 44 -4.59 1.38 -1.94
N THR A 45 -3.52 0.63 -1.70
CA THR A 45 -2.65 0.80 -0.53
C THR A 45 -2.10 2.21 -0.43
N VAL A 46 -1.53 2.74 -1.51
CA VAL A 46 -0.95 4.09 -1.56
C VAL A 46 -2.01 5.17 -1.35
N GLU A 47 -3.16 5.05 -2.00
CA GLU A 47 -4.25 6.01 -1.86
C GLU A 47 -4.77 6.04 -0.42
N ILE A 48 -4.93 4.89 0.24
CA ILE A 48 -5.39 4.82 1.63
C ILE A 48 -4.37 5.43 2.58
N VAL A 49 -3.08 5.09 2.46
CA VAL A 49 -2.02 5.63 3.32
C VAL A 49 -1.86 7.15 3.13
N THR A 50 -2.05 7.65 1.90
CA THR A 50 -1.88 9.07 1.58
C THR A 50 -3.06 9.93 2.05
N TYR A 51 -4.29 9.43 1.90
CA TYR A 51 -5.51 10.22 2.11
C TYR A 51 -6.34 9.79 3.32
N GLY A 52 -6.38 8.49 3.63
CA GLY A 52 -7.21 7.95 4.70
C GLY A 52 -6.69 8.30 6.10
N ASP A 53 -5.38 8.39 6.27
CA ASP A 53 -4.77 8.71 7.57
C ASP A 53 -5.17 10.10 8.10
N ARG A 54 -5.49 11.04 7.20
CA ARG A 54 -6.04 12.36 7.57
C ARG A 54 -7.40 12.26 8.28
N GLN A 55 -8.12 11.16 8.09
CA GLN A 55 -9.45 10.92 8.65
C GLN A 55 -9.39 9.93 9.83
N ASP A 56 -8.53 8.91 9.74
CA ASP A 56 -8.38 7.88 10.77
C ASP A 56 -6.89 7.54 11.01
N PRO A 57 -6.27 8.09 12.07
CA PRO A 57 -4.86 7.87 12.40
C PRO A 57 -4.46 6.39 12.62
N ARG A 58 -5.43 5.51 12.88
CA ARG A 58 -5.19 4.07 13.03
C ARG A 58 -4.75 3.41 11.73
N ILE A 59 -4.94 4.07 10.59
CA ILE A 59 -4.43 3.61 9.30
C ILE A 59 -2.90 3.63 9.31
N PHE A 60 -2.28 4.67 9.87
CA PHE A 60 -0.84 4.70 10.03
C PHE A 60 -0.32 3.61 10.98
N GLU A 61 -0.98 3.40 12.12
CA GLU A 61 -0.64 2.30 13.04
C GLU A 61 -0.70 0.94 12.32
N CYS A 62 -1.77 0.70 11.57
CA CYS A 62 -1.93 -0.51 10.76
C CYS A 62 -0.86 -0.63 9.68
N PHE A 63 -0.47 0.47 9.03
CA PHE A 63 0.60 0.49 8.03
C PHE A 63 1.92 0.00 8.64
N MET A 64 2.20 0.41 9.88
CA MET A 64 3.37 -0.02 10.64
C MET A 64 3.28 -1.48 11.07
N GLU A 65 2.16 -1.91 11.64
CA GLU A 65 1.94 -3.30 12.09
C GLU A 65 2.12 -4.31 10.94
N TYR A 66 1.63 -3.97 9.75
CA TYR A 66 1.72 -4.85 8.58
C TYR A 66 3.04 -4.73 7.81
N GLN A 67 3.96 -3.85 8.22
CA GLN A 67 5.24 -3.61 7.54
C GLN A 67 5.06 -3.38 6.03
N VAL A 68 4.17 -2.47 5.65
CA VAL A 68 3.73 -2.30 4.25
C VAL A 68 4.88 -2.01 3.28
N LEU A 69 5.91 -1.26 3.71
CA LEU A 69 7.11 -1.04 2.88
C LEU A 69 7.85 -2.36 2.59
N ALA A 70 7.95 -3.26 3.58
CA ALA A 70 8.56 -4.57 3.39
C ALA A 70 7.73 -5.44 2.43
N GLU A 71 6.40 -5.34 2.49
CA GLU A 71 5.51 -6.01 1.53
C GLU A 71 5.68 -5.46 0.11
N PHE A 72 5.87 -4.15 -0.07
CA PHE A 72 6.15 -3.55 -1.38
C PHE A 72 7.47 -4.07 -1.95
N VAL A 73 8.52 -4.15 -1.13
CA VAL A 73 9.80 -4.75 -1.51
C VAL A 73 9.64 -6.24 -1.82
N ARG A 74 8.80 -6.98 -1.09
CA ARG A 74 8.53 -8.39 -1.38
C ARG A 74 7.89 -8.55 -2.75
N ILE A 75 6.87 -7.75 -3.09
CA ILE A 75 6.24 -7.78 -4.42
C ILE A 75 7.25 -7.42 -5.50
N LEU A 76 8.12 -6.43 -5.27
CA LEU A 76 9.20 -6.08 -6.19
C LEU A 76 10.10 -7.28 -6.51
N LYS A 77 10.47 -8.06 -5.49
CA LYS A 77 11.34 -9.25 -5.64
C LYS A 77 10.68 -10.41 -6.40
N ILE A 78 9.36 -10.57 -6.28
CA ILE A 78 8.63 -11.68 -6.92
C ILE A 78 7.99 -11.29 -8.27
N SER A 79 7.95 -9.99 -8.57
CA SER A 79 7.54 -9.46 -9.87
C SER A 79 8.65 -9.65 -10.90
N LYS A 80 8.27 -9.86 -12.16
CA LYS A 80 9.13 -9.76 -13.34
C LYS A 80 8.60 -8.73 -14.36
N SER A 81 7.63 -7.93 -13.92
CA SER A 81 6.99 -6.91 -14.74
C SER A 81 7.61 -5.56 -14.44
N SER A 82 8.39 -5.04 -15.39
CA SER A 82 9.01 -3.72 -15.29
C SER A 82 8.00 -2.60 -15.02
N ARG A 83 6.75 -2.76 -15.48
CA ARG A 83 5.64 -1.84 -15.17
C ARG A 83 5.31 -1.81 -13.68
N ILE A 84 5.17 -2.98 -13.05
CA ILE A 84 4.92 -3.10 -11.60
C ILE A 84 6.13 -2.58 -10.82
N GLU A 85 7.34 -2.94 -11.25
CA GLU A 85 8.58 -2.53 -10.58
C GLU A 85 8.74 -1.01 -10.56
N ALA A 86 8.53 -0.33 -11.70
CA ALA A 86 8.60 1.12 -11.79
C ALA A 86 7.57 1.81 -10.87
N GLN A 87 6.33 1.31 -10.83
CA GLN A 87 5.29 1.86 -9.97
C GLN A 87 5.63 1.67 -8.48
N LEU A 88 6.11 0.48 -8.09
CA LEU A 88 6.52 0.19 -6.73
C LEU A 88 7.67 1.09 -6.26
N LEU A 89 8.69 1.27 -7.11
CA LEU A 89 9.81 2.16 -6.80
C LEU A 89 9.35 3.62 -6.62
N GLN A 90 8.42 4.07 -7.47
CA GLN A 90 7.83 5.39 -7.32
C GLN A 90 7.05 5.54 -6.01
N TYR A 91 6.24 4.54 -5.66
CA TYR A 91 5.48 4.55 -4.40
C TYR A 91 6.38 4.49 -3.17
N LEU A 92 7.42 3.66 -3.19
CA LEU A 92 8.42 3.62 -2.12
C LEU A 92 9.12 4.98 -1.97
N SER A 93 9.49 5.61 -3.08
CA SER A 93 10.09 6.95 -3.06
C SER A 93 9.17 7.97 -2.40
N ILE A 94 7.89 8.02 -2.80
CA ILE A 94 6.90 8.95 -2.23
C ILE A 94 6.69 8.66 -0.73
N MET A 95 6.55 7.39 -0.33
CA MET A 95 6.34 7.05 1.07
C MET A 95 7.54 7.43 1.94
N ILE A 96 8.76 7.13 1.48
CA ILE A 96 10.00 7.47 2.21
C ILE A 96 10.16 8.99 2.29
N GLN A 97 9.97 9.72 1.18
CA GLN A 97 10.08 11.19 1.17
C GLN A 97 9.05 11.86 2.10
N ASN A 98 7.84 11.30 2.20
CA ASN A 98 6.83 11.79 3.13
C ASN A 98 7.17 11.49 4.61
N MET A 99 8.09 10.55 4.89
CA MET A 99 8.56 10.27 6.26
C MET A 99 9.60 11.28 6.77
N ASP A 100 10.35 11.93 5.88
CA ASP A 100 11.44 12.87 6.23
C ASP A 100 11.02 14.35 6.30
N SER A 101 9.76 14.67 6.00
CA SER A 101 9.19 16.02 6.09
C SER A 101 8.92 16.42 7.55
N GLU A 102 9.14 17.69 7.94
CA GLU A 102 8.84 18.21 9.29
C GLU A 102 7.36 18.04 9.72
N TYR A 103 6.46 17.71 8.78
CA TYR A 103 5.04 17.40 8.99
C TYR A 103 4.72 15.89 8.96
N ALA A 104 5.72 15.02 8.91
CA ALA A 104 5.52 13.58 8.87
C ALA A 104 4.90 13.09 10.18
N ILE A 105 3.80 12.34 10.07
CA ILE A 105 3.01 11.73 11.15
C ILE A 105 3.82 10.66 11.95
N CYS A 106 5.14 10.56 11.75
CA CYS A 106 5.95 9.39 12.08
C CYS A 106 7.23 9.69 12.87
N LYS A 107 7.23 10.65 13.80
CA LYS A 107 8.44 10.93 14.63
C LYS A 107 8.86 9.80 15.58
N GLN A 108 8.14 8.67 15.67
CA GLN A 108 8.44 7.62 16.64
C GLN A 108 9.17 6.37 16.09
N ILE A 109 9.49 6.29 14.80
CA ILE A 109 9.87 4.99 14.18
C ILE A 109 11.37 4.85 13.84
N ILE A 110 12.18 5.89 13.99
CA ILE A 110 13.64 5.81 13.78
C ILE A 110 14.42 5.89 15.11
N VAL A 111 13.82 5.43 16.22
CA VAL A 111 14.57 5.15 17.46
C VAL A 111 14.00 3.90 18.13
N CYS A 112 14.21 2.75 17.49
CA CYS A 112 14.30 1.42 18.12
C CYS A 112 15.26 0.57 17.28
#